data_AF-A0A835SJT8-F1
#
_entry.id   AF-A0A835SJT8-F1
#
_cell.length_a   1.000
_cell.length_b   1.000
_cell.length_c   1.000
_cell.angle_alpha   90.00
_cell.angle_beta   90.00
_cell.angle_gamma   90.00
#
_symmetry.space_group_name_H-M   'P 1'
#
loop_
_entity.id
_entity.type
_entity.pdbx_description
1 polymer ?
#
loop_
_entity_poly.entity_id
_entity_poly.type
_entity_poly.pdbx_seq_one_letter_code
_entity_poly.pdbx_strand_id
1 'polypeptide(L)'
;MLDFKQVENDLIEEIKLTSLQAKVFLLIVNEGKMTSEKIAKRLDITVEKALATCKQLIDLGSFIDLSETEFETMHPRFTAVNMYRKMCEREKKEFKKNVKVDNIGIALEKPYDDARTK
;
A
#
# COMPACT_ATOMS: atom_id res chain seq x y z
N MET A 1 -17.53 8.30 -6.67
CA MET A 1 -17.25 7.92 -5.27
C MET A 1 -16.11 6.93 -5.31
N LEU A 2 -15.06 7.12 -4.51
CA LEU A 2 -13.93 6.19 -4.47
C LEU A 2 -14.42 4.84 -3.92
N ASP A 3 -14.26 3.77 -4.71
CA ASP A 3 -14.59 2.42 -4.25
C ASP A 3 -13.31 1.74 -3.75
N PHE A 4 -13.04 1.88 -2.46
CA PHE A 4 -11.88 1.24 -1.81
C PHE A 4 -11.91 -0.29 -1.96
N LYS A 5 -13.07 -0.91 -2.11
CA LYS A 5 -13.17 -2.35 -2.33
C LYS A 5 -12.67 -2.73 -3.71
N GLN A 6 -12.99 -1.93 -4.74
CA GLN A 6 -12.44 -2.13 -6.06
C GLN A 6 -10.92 -1.93 -6.08
N VAL A 7 -10.42 -0.89 -5.40
CA VAL A 7 -8.97 -0.66 -5.30
C VAL A 7 -8.26 -1.79 -4.55
N GLU A 8 -8.84 -2.31 -3.47
CA GLU A 8 -8.31 -3.49 -2.76
C GLU A 8 -8.20 -4.70 -3.71
N ASN A 9 -9.24 -4.96 -4.50
CA ASN A 9 -9.23 -6.05 -5.47
C ASN A 9 -8.15 -5.86 -6.54
N ASP A 10 -8.02 -4.65 -7.10
CA ASP A 10 -7.02 -4.38 -8.13
C ASP A 10 -5.58 -4.52 -7.57
N LEU A 11 -5.35 -4.13 -6.32
CA LEU A 11 -4.07 -4.36 -5.63
C LEU A 11 -3.75 -5.87 -5.48
N ILE A 12 -4.75 -6.69 -5.18
CA ILE A 12 -4.59 -8.14 -5.06
C ILE A 12 -4.38 -8.78 -6.44
N GLU A 13 -5.15 -8.38 -7.44
CA GLU A 13 -5.14 -8.99 -8.77
C GLU A 13 -3.92 -8.59 -9.60
N GLU A 14 -3.58 -7.31 -9.62
CA GLU A 14 -2.55 -6.75 -10.50
C GLU A 14 -1.18 -6.72 -9.82
N ILE A 15 -1.13 -6.39 -8.53
CA ILE A 15 0.14 -6.24 -7.77
C ILE A 15 0.46 -7.49 -6.95
N LYS A 16 -0.49 -8.42 -6.82
CA LYS A 16 -0.35 -9.68 -6.07
C LYS A 16 -0.05 -9.44 -4.59
N LEU A 17 -0.63 -8.39 -4.02
CA LEU A 17 -0.67 -8.23 -2.58
C LEU A 17 -1.62 -9.27 -1.97
N THR A 18 -1.33 -9.73 -0.75
CA THR A 18 -2.34 -10.42 0.07
C THR A 18 -3.42 -9.44 0.51
N SER A 19 -4.61 -9.93 0.87
CA SER A 19 -5.67 -9.04 1.39
C SER A 19 -5.22 -8.25 2.63
N LEU A 20 -4.40 -8.85 3.51
CA LEU A 20 -3.88 -8.12 4.66
C LEU A 20 -2.91 -7.00 4.24
N GLN A 21 -2.02 -7.27 3.29
CA GLN A 21 -1.09 -6.27 2.75
C GLN A 21 -1.86 -5.11 2.08
N ALA A 22 -2.88 -5.42 1.28
CA ALA A 22 -3.71 -4.40 0.64
C ALA A 22 -4.45 -3.54 1.69
N LYS A 23 -5.03 -4.15 2.72
CA LYS A 23 -5.69 -3.42 3.82
C LYS A 23 -4.73 -2.52 4.59
N VAL A 24 -3.54 -3.01 4.94
CA VAL A 24 -2.52 -2.19 5.62
C VAL A 24 -2.09 -1.03 4.73
N PHE A 25 -1.81 -1.28 3.44
CA PHE A 25 -1.47 -0.22 2.49
C PHE A 25 -2.55 0.87 2.41
N LEU A 26 -3.80 0.48 2.18
CA LEU A 26 -4.92 1.42 2.07
C LEU A 26 -5.15 2.21 3.35
N LEU A 27 -4.95 1.58 4.52
CA LEU A 27 -5.05 2.23 5.82
C LEU A 27 -4.03 3.38 5.95
N ILE A 28 -2.75 3.11 5.64
CA ILE A 28 -1.68 4.14 5.71
C ILE A 28 -1.87 5.23 4.67
N VAL A 29 -2.32 4.90 3.46
CA VAL A 29 -2.65 5.91 2.45
C VAL A 29 -3.73 6.87 2.96
N ASN A 30 -4.79 6.34 3.57
CA ASN A 30 -5.97 7.11 3.97
C ASN A 30 -5.83 7.84 5.31
N GLU A 31 -4.99 7.35 6.23
CA GLU A 31 -4.81 7.95 7.56
C GLU A 31 -3.42 8.57 7.76
N GLY A 32 -2.53 8.43 6.79
CA GLY A 32 -1.17 8.94 6.84
C GLY A 32 -0.24 8.06 7.65
N LYS A 33 0.90 8.64 8.06
CA LYS A 33 1.95 7.96 8.82
C LYS A 33 1.40 7.30 10.09
N MET A 34 1.76 6.03 10.34
CA MET A 34 1.33 5.33 11.54
C MET A 34 2.28 4.23 12.00
N THR A 35 2.12 3.82 13.26
CA THR A 35 2.93 2.76 13.87
C THR A 35 2.27 1.39 13.77
N SER A 36 3.07 0.33 13.90
CA SER A 36 2.57 -1.06 13.90
C SER A 36 1.48 -1.34 14.95
N GLU A 37 1.53 -0.69 16.12
CA GLU A 37 0.53 -0.82 17.19
C GLU A 37 -0.81 -0.19 16.78
N LYS A 38 -0.76 0.97 16.11
CA LYS A 38 -1.98 1.62 15.58
C LYS A 38 -2.62 0.75 14.50
N ILE A 39 -1.81 0.20 13.59
CA ILE A 39 -2.28 -0.72 12.54
C ILE A 39 -2.94 -1.95 13.16
N ALA A 40 -2.26 -2.57 14.13
CA ALA A 40 -2.76 -3.74 14.85
C ALA A 40 -4.13 -3.49 15.47
N LYS A 41 -4.29 -2.35 16.15
CA LYS A 41 -5.57 -1.94 16.75
C LYS A 41 -6.66 -1.66 15.72
N ARG A 42 -6.33 -1.01 14.60
CA ARG A 42 -7.31 -0.66 13.55
C ARG A 42 -7.80 -1.87 12.76
N LEU A 43 -6.94 -2.87 12.57
CA LEU A 43 -7.25 -4.08 11.79
C LEU A 43 -7.58 -5.31 12.65
N ASP A 44 -7.59 -5.17 13.97
CA ASP A 44 -7.82 -6.25 14.94
C ASP A 44 -6.89 -7.46 14.70
N ILE A 45 -5.58 -7.17 14.61
CA ILE A 45 -4.51 -8.15 14.46
C ILE A 45 -3.44 -7.95 15.54
N THR A 46 -2.52 -8.89 15.69
CA THR A 46 -1.39 -8.72 16.62
C THR A 46 -0.38 -7.70 16.09
N VAL A 47 0.36 -7.05 17.01
CA VAL A 47 1.41 -6.07 16.68
C VAL A 47 2.51 -6.71 15.84
N GLU A 48 2.90 -7.95 16.15
CA GLU A 48 3.92 -8.69 15.40
C GLU A 48 3.48 -8.92 13.95
N LYS A 49 2.20 -9.24 13.75
CA LYS A 49 1.64 -9.45 12.41
C LYS A 49 1.56 -8.14 11.63
N ALA A 50 1.17 -7.04 12.27
CA ALA A 50 1.18 -5.72 11.67
C ALA A 50 2.59 -5.30 11.24
N LEU A 51 3.56 -5.45 12.14
CA LEU A 51 4.97 -5.14 11.90
C LEU A 51 5.55 -5.99 10.75
N ALA A 52 5.35 -7.30 10.78
CA ALA A 52 5.80 -8.20 9.72
C ALA A 52 5.19 -7.84 8.36
N THR A 53 3.91 -7.49 8.33
CA THR A 53 3.22 -7.06 7.10
C THR A 53 3.80 -5.75 6.57
N CYS A 54 4.11 -4.78 7.44
CA CYS A 54 4.71 -3.51 7.03
C CYS A 54 6.12 -3.71 6.45
N LYS A 55 6.94 -4.57 7.07
CA LYS A 55 8.27 -4.92 6.55
C LYS A 55 8.20 -5.57 5.17
N GLN A 56 7.28 -6.52 4.98
CA GLN A 56 7.02 -7.10 3.66
C GLN A 56 6.58 -6.03 2.65
N LEU A 57 5.73 -5.08 3.06
CA LEU A 57 5.28 -3.99 2.18
C LEU A 57 6.44 -3.04 1.78
N ILE A 58 7.44 -2.84 2.63
CA ILE A 58 8.68 -2.13 2.25
C ILE A 58 9.41 -2.91 1.14
N ASP A 59 9.59 -4.22 1.32
CA ASP A 59 10.23 -5.08 0.30
C ASP A 59 9.46 -5.06 -1.02
N LEU A 60 8.13 -4.99 -0.95
CA LEU A 60 7.22 -4.86 -2.09
C LEU A 60 7.18 -3.45 -2.69
N GLY A 61 7.87 -2.47 -2.10
CA GLY A 61 8.00 -1.11 -2.65
C GLY A 61 6.83 -0.17 -2.30
N SER A 62 6.06 -0.52 -1.29
CA SER A 62 4.87 0.21 -0.83
C SER A 62 5.19 1.35 0.15
N PHE A 63 6.13 1.13 1.06
CA PHE A 63 6.43 2.06 2.16
C PHE A 63 7.88 2.49 2.18
N ILE A 64 8.12 3.62 2.83
CA ILE A 64 9.42 4.03 3.32
C ILE A 64 9.50 3.73 4.82
N ASP A 65 10.66 3.26 5.25
CA ASP A 65 10.95 3.03 6.66
C ASP A 65 11.41 4.36 7.28
N LEU A 66 10.63 4.90 8.21
CA LEU A 66 10.98 6.11 8.94
C LEU A 66 11.66 5.77 10.28
N SER A 67 11.27 4.65 10.88
CA SER A 67 11.85 4.05 12.08
C SER A 67 11.36 2.61 12.22
N GLU A 68 11.94 1.83 13.13
CA GLU A 68 11.67 0.39 13.31
C GLU A 68 10.19 -0.01 13.38
N THR A 69 9.30 0.90 13.80
CA THR A 69 7.86 0.64 13.96
C THR A 69 6.94 1.65 13.27
N GLU A 70 7.47 2.67 12.58
CA GLU A 70 6.68 3.75 11.97
C GLU A 70 6.82 3.76 10.44
N PHE A 71 5.68 3.75 9.76
CA PHE A 71 5.60 3.54 8.32
C PHE A 71 4.81 4.65 7.64
N GLU A 72 5.29 5.05 6.46
CA GLU A 72 4.62 6.01 5.60
C GLU A 72 4.68 5.55 4.13
N THR A 73 3.66 5.91 3.35
CA THR A 73 3.65 5.70 1.89
C THR A 73 4.23 6.93 1.19
N MET A 74 4.94 6.73 0.08
CA MET A 74 5.15 7.82 -0.89
C MET A 74 3.84 8.11 -1.65
N HIS A 75 3.86 9.15 -2.49
CA HIS A 75 2.72 9.54 -3.31
C HIS A 75 2.14 8.35 -4.11
N PRO A 76 0.82 8.08 -4.07
CA PRO A 76 0.24 6.82 -4.52
C PRO A 76 0.48 6.50 -6.00
N ARG A 77 0.56 7.52 -6.86
CA ARG A 77 0.91 7.34 -8.27
C ARG A 77 2.28 6.69 -8.47
N PHE A 78 3.28 7.08 -7.68
CA PHE A 78 4.61 6.46 -7.75
C PHE A 78 4.62 5.11 -7.05
N THR A 79 3.97 5.03 -5.89
CA THR A 79 3.92 3.81 -5.07
C THR A 79 3.26 2.65 -5.81
N ALA A 80 2.10 2.86 -6.44
CA ALA A 80 1.40 1.82 -7.20
C ALA A 80 2.25 1.27 -8.36
N VAL A 81 2.89 2.16 -9.14
CA VAL A 81 3.77 1.77 -10.25
C VAL A 81 5.02 1.05 -9.74
N ASN A 82 5.60 1.51 -8.62
CA ASN A 82 6.77 0.88 -8.02
C ASN A 82 6.47 -0.54 -7.52
N MET A 83 5.34 -0.73 -6.82
CA MET A 83 4.92 -2.05 -6.37
C MET A 83 4.65 -2.99 -7.55
N TYR A 84 4.00 -2.50 -8.61
CA TYR A 84 3.76 -3.27 -9.81
C TYR A 84 5.07 -3.67 -10.51
N ARG A 85 6.05 -2.76 -10.60
CA ARG A 85 7.39 -3.07 -11.13
C ARG A 85 8.07 -4.18 -10.34
N LYS A 86 8.07 -4.11 -9.01
CA LYS A 86 8.63 -5.17 -8.15
C LYS A 86 7.89 -6.50 -8.29
N MET A 87 6.58 -6.47 -8.50
CA MET A 87 5.80 -7.67 -8.81
C MET A 87 6.24 -8.28 -10.14
N CYS A 88 6.38 -7.48 -11.20
CA CYS A 88 6.87 -7.96 -12.50
C CYS A 88 8.26 -8.60 -12.39
N GLU A 89 9.17 -7.99 -11.63
CA GLU A 89 10.51 -8.54 -11.36
C GLU A 89 10.42 -9.92 -10.67
N ARG A 90 9.62 -10.04 -9.60
CA ARG A 90 9.40 -11.30 -8.87
C ARG A 90 8.81 -12.40 -9.75
N GLU A 91 7.87 -12.04 -10.62
CA GLU A 91 7.19 -12.96 -11.53
C GLU A 91 7.95 -13.21 -12.83
N LYS A 92 9.13 -12.61 -13.01
CA LYS A 92 9.93 -12.65 -14.26
C LYS A 92 9.13 -12.21 -15.50
N LYS A 93 8.29 -11.19 -15.33
CA LYS A 93 7.49 -10.57 -16.38
C LYS A 93 8.11 -9.26 -16.84
N GLU A 94 7.93 -8.96 -18.13
CA GLU A 94 8.32 -7.66 -18.67
C GLU A 94 7.43 -6.55 -18.08
N PHE A 95 8.05 -5.51 -17.53
CA PHE A 95 7.32 -4.35 -17.05
C PHE A 95 6.77 -3.53 -18.23
N LYS A 96 5.45 -3.36 -18.27
CA LYS A 96 4.72 -2.55 -19.26
C LYS A 96 3.67 -1.70 -18.56
N LYS A 97 3.23 -0.64 -19.23
CA LYS A 97 2.13 0.20 -18.75
C LYS A 97 0.90 -0.66 -18.45
N ASN A 98 0.28 -0.45 -17.28
CA ASN A 98 -0.94 -1.12 -16.87
C ASN A 98 -1.96 -0.07 -16.38
N VAL A 99 -3.06 0.08 -17.13
CA VAL A 99 -4.09 1.10 -16.87
C VAL A 99 -4.76 0.91 -15.51
N LYS A 100 -4.94 -0.33 -15.04
CA LYS A 100 -5.51 -0.57 -13.71
C LYS A 100 -4.57 -0.07 -12.62
N VAL A 101 -3.27 -0.32 -12.76
CA VAL A 101 -2.24 0.17 -11.82
C VAL A 101 -2.19 1.70 -11.81
N ASP A 102 -2.24 2.33 -12.98
CA ASP A 102 -2.32 3.79 -13.09
C ASP A 102 -3.57 4.33 -12.36
N ASN A 103 -4.72 3.67 -12.54
CA ASN A 103 -5.98 4.03 -11.90
C ASN A 103 -5.95 3.85 -10.37
N ILE A 104 -5.26 2.83 -9.83
CA ILE A 104 -5.03 2.71 -8.38
C ILE A 104 -4.36 3.97 -7.85
N GLY A 105 -3.28 4.42 -8.51
CA GLY A 105 -2.54 5.61 -8.11
C GLY A 105 -3.39 6.89 -8.13
N ILE A 106 -4.21 7.07 -9.16
CA ILE A 106 -5.14 8.21 -9.30
C ILE A 106 -6.22 8.16 -8.22
N ALA A 107 -6.81 7.00 -7.99
CA ALA A 107 -7.90 6.80 -7.05
C ALA A 107 -7.48 7.13 -5.60
N LEU A 108 -6.23 6.84 -5.27
CA LEU A 108 -5.66 7.03 -3.93
C LEU A 108 -5.04 8.40 -3.66
N GLU A 109 -4.87 9.23 -4.69
CA GLU A 109 -4.23 10.56 -4.60
C GLU A 109 -4.95 11.50 -3.63
N LYS A 110 -6.27 11.65 -3.79
CA LYS A 110 -7.04 12.52 -2.90
C LYS A 110 -7.03 12.06 -1.43
N PRO A 111 -7.31 10.78 -1.08
CA PRO A 111 -7.16 10.30 0.29
C PRO A 111 -5.77 10.54 0.87
N TYR A 112 -4.72 10.36 0.06
CA TYR A 112 -3.35 10.59 0.46
C TYR A 112 -3.07 12.07 0.81
N ASP A 113 -3.55 12.99 -0.02
CA ASP A 113 -3.40 14.43 0.19
C ASP A 113 -4.21 14.90 1.41
N ASP A 114 -5.45 14.42 1.54
CA ASP A 114 -6.35 14.72 2.66
C ASP A 114 -5.76 14.26 4.01
N ALA A 115 -4.99 13.17 4.02
CA ALA A 115 -4.31 12.65 5.21
C ALA A 115 -3.11 13.50 5.67
N ARG A 116 -2.53 14.32 4.78
CA ARG A 116 -1.29 15.09 5.01
C ARG A 116 -1.48 16.60 5.11
N THR A 117 -2.69 17.07 4.82
CA THR A 117 -3.05 18.49 4.86
C THR A 117 -3.80 18.88 6.14
N LYS A 118 -3.72 18.04 7.18
CA LYS A 118 -4.31 18.29 8.51
C LYS A 118 -3.29 18.76 9.54
#